data_AF-A0A411LJU8-F1
#
_entry.id   AF-A0A411LJU8-F1
#
_cell.length_a   1.000
_cell.length_b   1.000
_cell.length_c   1.000
_cell.angle_alpha   90.00
_cell.angle_beta   90.00
_cell.angle_gamma   90.00
#
_symmetry.space_group_name_H-M   'P 1'
#
loop_
_entity.id
_entity.type
_entity.pdbx_description
1 polymer ?
#
loop_
_entity_poly.entity_id
_entity_poly.type
_entity_poly.pdbx_seq_one_letter_code
_entity_poly.pdbx_strand_id
1 'polypeptide(L)'
;MLNILLLAAAAQAVAPAPDKPVSAPAGAVADKPICRRIVETGSFVKGRKICMSREQWARSNQEHRAAAQQVVSDGTGRVSGQ
;
A
#
# COMPACT_ATOMS: atom_id res chain seq x y z
N MET A 1 -38.03 -19.77 43.79
CA MET A 1 -38.21 -20.02 42.34
C MET A 1 -37.53 -18.85 41.65
N LEU A 2 -36.49 -18.93 40.82
CA LEU A 2 -35.94 -19.95 39.93
C LEU A 2 -34.48 -19.45 39.71
N ASN A 3 -33.42 -20.22 39.96
CA ASN A 3 -32.77 -21.10 38.98
C ASN A 3 -32.58 -20.40 37.60
N ILE A 4 -31.44 -20.38 36.91
CA ILE A 4 -30.14 -21.03 37.10
C ILE A 4 -29.27 -20.65 35.86
N LEU A 5 -27.96 -20.86 35.95
CA LEU A 5 -26.99 -21.09 34.87
C LEU A 5 -26.46 -19.93 33.99
N LEU A 6 -25.21 -19.57 34.32
CA LEU A 6 -24.08 -19.38 33.39
C LEU A 6 -24.28 -20.04 32.01
N LEU A 7 -24.15 -19.25 30.95
CA LEU A 7 -23.63 -19.73 29.67
C LEU A 7 -22.38 -18.95 29.31
N ALA A 8 -21.23 -19.50 29.71
CA ALA A 8 -19.96 -19.17 29.11
C ALA A 8 -19.96 -19.75 27.68
N ALA A 9 -20.13 -18.90 26.69
CA ALA A 9 -19.95 -19.28 25.29
C ALA A 9 -18.46 -19.48 25.01
N ALA A 10 -17.99 -20.73 25.13
CA ALA A 10 -16.69 -21.13 24.63
C ALA A 10 -16.70 -21.04 23.11
N ALA A 11 -16.20 -19.93 22.57
CA ALA A 11 -15.89 -19.81 21.16
C ALA A 11 -14.74 -20.79 20.84
N GLN A 12 -15.08 -21.92 20.23
CA GLN A 12 -14.11 -22.86 19.68
C GLN A 12 -13.43 -22.17 18.49
N ALA A 13 -12.20 -21.70 18.72
CA ALA A 13 -11.34 -21.20 17.66
C ALA A 13 -10.98 -22.37 16.73
N VAL A 14 -11.63 -22.42 15.57
CA VAL A 14 -11.25 -23.32 14.48
C VAL A 14 -9.90 -22.83 13.97
N ALA A 15 -8.83 -23.59 14.23
CA ALA A 15 -7.52 -23.29 13.67
C ALA A 15 -7.59 -23.44 12.14
N PRO A 16 -7.18 -22.43 11.35
CA PRO A 16 -7.06 -22.61 9.92
C PRO A 16 -5.96 -23.64 9.65
N ALA A 17 -6.29 -24.67 8.88
CA ALA A 17 -5.33 -25.64 8.38
C ALA A 17 -4.26 -24.91 7.53
N PRO A 18 -3.00 -25.38 7.52
CA PRO A 18 -1.96 -24.75 6.71
C PRO A 18 -2.34 -24.87 5.23
N ASP A 19 -2.60 -23.73 4.60
CA ASP A 19 -2.75 -23.58 3.16
C ASP A 19 -1.51 -24.15 2.47
N LYS A 20 -1.68 -25.30 1.79
CA LYS A 20 -0.67 -25.81 0.86
C LYS A 20 -0.52 -24.77 -0.26
N PRO A 21 0.70 -24.34 -0.63
CA PRO A 21 0.86 -23.39 -1.72
C PRO A 21 0.36 -24.04 -3.01
N VAL A 22 -0.74 -23.51 -3.54
CA VAL A 22 -1.26 -23.89 -4.86
C VAL A 22 -0.17 -23.51 -5.87
N SER A 23 0.36 -24.49 -6.59
CA SER A 23 1.34 -24.23 -7.64
C SER A 23 0.65 -23.43 -8.74
N ALA A 24 1.04 -22.16 -8.89
CA ALA A 24 0.55 -21.29 -9.94
C ALA A 24 0.95 -21.87 -11.32
N PRO A 25 0.07 -21.79 -12.35
CA PRO A 25 0.33 -22.38 -13.66
C PRO A 25 1.55 -21.73 -14.33
N ALA A 26 2.49 -22.58 -14.74
CA ALA A 26 3.66 -22.20 -15.53
C ALA A 26 3.22 -21.68 -16.91
N GLY A 27 3.10 -20.36 -17.05
CA GLY A 27 2.67 -19.75 -18.32
C GLY A 27 2.24 -18.29 -18.21
N ALA A 28 1.96 -17.77 -17.01
CA ALA A 28 1.86 -16.32 -16.83
C ALA A 28 3.26 -15.73 -16.95
N VAL A 29 3.53 -14.96 -18.02
CA VAL A 29 4.68 -14.06 -18.08
C VAL A 29 4.45 -13.02 -17.00
N ALA A 30 4.85 -13.35 -15.77
CA ALA A 30 4.68 -12.49 -14.62
C ALA A 30 5.47 -11.21 -14.91
N ASP A 31 4.77 -10.08 -15.04
CA ASP A 31 5.40 -8.76 -15.20
C ASP A 31 6.41 -8.60 -14.07
N LYS A 32 7.70 -8.57 -14.42
CA LYS A 32 8.77 -8.55 -13.43
C LYS A 32 8.64 -7.25 -12.64
N PRO A 33 8.54 -7.30 -11.30
CA PRO A 33 8.42 -6.09 -10.52
C PRO A 33 9.68 -5.23 -10.66
N ILE A 34 9.49 -3.95 -10.96
CA ILE A 34 10.55 -2.95 -11.09
C ILE A 34 10.77 -2.33 -9.71
N CYS A 35 11.94 -2.57 -9.14
CA CYS A 35 12.33 -2.01 -7.85
C CYS A 35 13.08 -0.68 -8.01
N ARG A 36 12.63 0.36 -7.31
CA ARG A 36 13.30 1.67 -7.21
C ARG A 36 13.58 2.01 -5.75
N ARG A 37 14.65 2.76 -5.49
CA ARG A 37 14.94 3.32 -4.17
C ARG A 37 14.37 4.73 -4.11
N ILE A 38 13.46 4.97 -3.17
CA ILE A 38 12.90 6.30 -2.92
C ILE A 38 13.60 6.89 -1.70
N VAL A 39 14.16 8.09 -1.87
CA VAL A 39 14.83 8.83 -0.80
C VAL A 39 13.81 9.78 -0.18
N GLU A 40 13.60 9.66 1.13
CA GLU A 40 12.74 10.58 1.86
C GLU A 40 13.53 11.86 2.17
N THR A 41 12.95 13.02 1.88
CA THR A 41 13.55 14.33 2.16
C THR A 41 13.36 14.69 3.63
N GLY A 42 14.46 14.86 4.38
CA GLY A 42 14.44 15.27 5.80
C GLY A 42 15.74 14.93 6.55
N SER A 43 15.89 15.37 7.80
CA SER A 43 17.11 15.23 8.60
C SER A 43 17.51 13.78 8.96
N PHE A 44 16.67 12.80 8.63
CA PHE A 44 16.96 11.38 8.79
C PHE A 44 16.76 10.67 7.46
N VAL A 45 17.66 10.94 6.50
CA VAL A 45 17.60 10.43 5.12
C VAL A 45 17.75 8.91 5.09
N LYS A 46 16.63 8.20 5.29
CA LYS A 46 16.51 6.77 5.02
C LYS A 46 15.84 6.61 3.66
N GLY A 47 16.46 5.80 2.80
CA GLY A 47 15.86 5.41 1.53
C GLY A 47 15.15 4.08 1.67
N ARG A 48 13.92 3.98 1.16
CA ARG A 48 13.16 2.72 1.10
C ARG A 48 13.14 2.16 -0.31
N LYS A 49 13.21 0.83 -0.44
CA LYS A 49 13.07 0.13 -1.73
C LYS A 49 11.60 -0.17 -1.97
N ILE A 50 11.07 0.25 -3.11
CA ILE A 50 9.69 -0.01 -3.54
C ILE A 50 9.74 -0.78 -4.84
N CYS A 51 9.05 -1.91 -4.89
CA CYS A 51 8.93 -2.74 -6.08
C CYS A 51 7.48 -2.74 -6.55
N MET A 52 7.25 -2.36 -7.80
CA MET A 52 5.92 -2.27 -8.40
C MET A 52 5.96 -2.75 -9.84
N SER A 53 4.81 -3.12 -10.41
CA SER A 53 4.71 -3.42 -11.86
C SER A 53 4.92 -2.16 -12.70
N ARG A 54 5.10 -2.31 -14.01
CA ARG A 54 5.23 -1.15 -14.91
C ARG A 54 3.99 -0.25 -14.86
N GLU A 55 2.80 -0.83 -14.85
CA GLU A 55 1.52 -0.09 -14.84
C GLU A 55 1.34 0.70 -13.53
N GLN A 56 1.71 0.09 -12.41
CA GLN A 56 1.67 0.74 -11.10
C GLN A 56 2.61 1.95 -11.05
N TRP A 57 3.82 1.83 -11.62
CA TRP A 57 4.74 2.96 -11.74
C TRP A 57 4.20 4.08 -12.63
N ALA A 58 3.52 3.73 -13.73
CA ALA A 58 2.91 4.71 -14.61
C ALA A 58 1.81 5.50 -13.90
N ARG A 59 0.94 4.80 -13.15
CA ARG A 59 -0.11 5.44 -12.33
C ARG A 59 0.47 6.36 -11.26
N SER A 60 1.43 5.88 -10.48
CA SER A 60 2.11 6.69 -9.45
C SER A 60 2.73 7.95 -10.06
N ASN A 61 3.42 7.83 -11.21
CA ASN A 61 3.98 8.99 -11.89
C ASN A 61 2.91 10.01 -12.33
N GLN A 62 1.74 9.55 -12.79
CA GLN A 62 0.65 10.42 -13.20
C GLN A 62 0.07 11.19 -12.01
N GLU A 63 -0.17 10.50 -10.89
CA GLU A 63 -0.65 11.10 -9.64
C GLU A 63 0.33 12.15 -9.10
N HIS A 64 1.62 11.83 -9.05
CA HIS A 64 2.65 12.77 -8.60
C HIS A 64 2.78 13.99 -9.51
N ARG A 65 2.63 13.82 -10.83
CA ARG A 65 2.63 14.95 -11.78
C ARG A 65 1.43 15.86 -11.55
N ALA A 66 0.23 15.30 -11.39
CA ALA A 66 -0.97 16.09 -11.15
C ALA A 66 -0.85 16.90 -9.85
N ALA A 67 -0.37 16.27 -8.77
CA ALA A 67 -0.13 16.95 -7.50
C ALA A 67 0.93 18.07 -7.64
N ALA A 68 2.04 17.81 -8.34
CA ALA A 68 3.06 18.83 -8.57
C ALA A 68 2.54 20.01 -9.40
N GLN A 69 1.72 19.75 -10.43
CA GLN A 69 1.10 20.80 -11.23
C GLN A 69 0.18 21.68 -10.40
N GLN A 70 -0.60 21.10 -9.48
CA GLN A 70 -1.45 21.85 -8.57
C GLN A 70 -0.61 22.78 -7.66
N VAL A 71 0.48 22.28 -7.08
CA VAL A 71 1.37 23.11 -6.24
C VAL A 71 1.97 24.26 -7.04
N VAL A 72 2.38 24.01 -8.29
CA VAL A 72 2.92 25.06 -9.17
C VAL A 72 1.85 26.10 -9.53
N SER A 73 0.63 25.69 -9.87
CA SER A 73 -0.47 26.62 -10.16
C SER A 73 -0.84 27.46 -8.95
N ASP A 74 -0.90 26.84 -7.77
CA ASP A 74 -1.24 27.52 -6.51
C ASP A 74 -0.14 28.52 -6.10
N GLY A 75 1.12 28.17 -6.33
CA GLY A 75 2.28 29.02 -6.04
C GLY A 75 2.46 30.16 -7.05
N THR A 76 2.12 29.95 -8.33
CA THR A 76 2.17 31.01 -9.35
C THR A 76 1.02 32.02 -9.23
N GLY A 77 -0.12 31.64 -8.63
CA GLY A 77 -1.23 32.55 -8.37
C GLY A 77 -1.07 33.42 -7.12
N ARG A 78 -0.16 33.07 -6.20
CA ARG A 78 0.13 33.82 -4.97
C ARG A 78 1.42 34.62 -5.11
N VAL A 79 1.35 35.77 -5.76
CA VAL A 79 2.39 36.79 -5.62
C VAL A 79 2.35 37.30 -4.17
N SER A 80 3.21 36.75 -3.32
CA SER A 80 3.42 37.27 -1.97
C SER A 80 4.06 38.65 -2.07
N GLY A 81 3.25 39.71 -2.18
CA GLY A 81 3.76 41.09 -2.20
C GLY A 81 2.94 42.17 -2.91
N GLN A 82 1.61 42.10 -2.94
CA GLN A 82 0.77 43.27 -3.25
C GLN A 82 -0.28 43.47 -2.16
#